data_AF-A0AAD7CED9-F1
#
_entry.id   AF-A0AAD7CED9-F1
#
_cell.length_a   1.000
_cell.length_b   1.000
_cell.length_c   1.000
_cell.angle_alpha   90.00
_cell.angle_beta   90.00
_cell.angle_gamma   90.00
#
_symmetry.space_group_name_H-M   'P 1'
#
loop_
_entity.id
_entity.type
_entity.pdbx_description
1 polymer ?
#
loop_
_entity_poly.entity_id
_entity_poly.type
_entity_poly.pdbx_seq_one_letter_code
_entity_poly.pdbx_strand_id
1 'polypeptide(L)'
;MFDQREKEDTERRHQVDTIVEGIGLNRLTQNLDLALPIIDDAVRVTAPEAVAMARYLVKHDGLFVGSSSACNLVACVRLVKKMGWHKGERVVTVLCDSGARHYSKFWNDEYLRTTGIPVDLGLVDEMLAA
;
A
#
# COMPACT_ATOMS: atom_id res chain seq x y z
N MET A 1 8.16 -10.62 15.12
CA MET A 1 9.61 -10.77 15.34
C MET A 1 10.12 -11.67 14.23
N PHE A 2 10.94 -11.14 13.32
CA PHE A 2 11.44 -11.88 12.15
C PHE A 2 12.43 -12.96 12.59
N ASP A 3 12.40 -14.13 11.94
CA ASP A 3 13.32 -15.23 12.25
C ASP A 3 14.74 -14.85 11.78
N GLN A 4 15.76 -15.06 12.61
CA GLN A 4 17.16 -14.80 12.24
C GLN A 4 17.62 -15.59 11.00
N ARG A 5 16.88 -16.65 10.63
CA ARG A 5 17.10 -17.46 9.43
C ARG A 5 16.72 -16.76 8.11
N GLU A 6 15.98 -15.67 8.16
CA GLU A 6 15.57 -14.88 6.99
C GLU A 6 16.53 -13.70 6.69
N LYS A 7 17.80 -13.79 7.09
CA LYS A 7 18.80 -12.77 6.76
C LYS A 7 19.06 -12.70 5.25
N GLU A 8 19.47 -11.51 4.79
CA GLU A 8 20.07 -11.33 3.46
C GLU A 8 21.17 -12.40 3.26
N ASP A 9 21.13 -13.12 2.12
CA ASP A 9 21.95 -14.27 1.70
C ASP A 9 21.54 -15.71 2.05
N THR A 10 20.63 -16.00 2.99
CA THR A 10 20.50 -17.40 3.45
C THR A 10 19.52 -18.30 2.67
N GLU A 11 18.46 -17.80 2.03
CA GLU A 11 17.54 -18.64 1.24
C GLU A 11 16.77 -17.90 0.11
N ARG A 12 16.43 -18.63 -0.97
CA ARG A 12 15.37 -18.26 -1.93
C ARG A 12 14.07 -18.95 -1.52
N ARG A 13 12.96 -18.22 -1.35
CA ARG A 13 11.69 -18.81 -0.88
C ARG A 13 10.43 -18.24 -1.50
N HIS A 14 9.35 -19.00 -1.29
CA HIS A 14 7.99 -18.87 -1.80
C HIS A 14 7.50 -17.42 -1.87
N GLN A 15 7.35 -16.97 -3.11
CA GLN A 15 6.73 -15.70 -3.43
C GLN A 15 5.24 -15.79 -3.07
N VAL A 16 4.81 -14.97 -2.11
CA VAL A 16 3.39 -14.72 -1.90
C VAL A 16 3.01 -13.68 -2.94
N ASP A 17 2.43 -14.13 -4.05
CA ASP A 17 2.03 -13.24 -5.13
C ASP A 17 0.82 -12.40 -4.68
N THR A 18 1.12 -11.17 -4.28
CA THR A 18 0.14 -10.09 -4.15
C THR A 18 0.14 -9.26 -5.43
N ILE A 19 -1.00 -8.65 -5.77
CA ILE A 19 -1.09 -7.69 -6.89
C ILE A 19 -0.40 -6.36 -6.59
N VAL A 20 -0.06 -6.13 -5.31
CA VAL A 20 0.69 -4.96 -4.87
C VAL A 20 2.17 -5.25 -5.10
N GLU A 21 2.81 -4.45 -5.93
CA GLU A 21 4.19 -4.66 -6.37
C GLU A 21 5.12 -3.60 -5.74
N GLY A 22 6.37 -4.00 -5.50
CA GLY A 22 7.43 -3.11 -5.00
C GLY A 22 7.52 -2.95 -3.48
N ILE A 23 6.58 -3.51 -2.70
CA ILE A 23 6.59 -3.51 -1.23
C ILE A 23 6.20 -4.89 -0.67
N GLY A 24 6.52 -5.15 0.60
CA GLY A 24 6.20 -6.42 1.27
C GLY A 24 7.29 -7.46 1.08
N LEU A 25 8.36 -7.36 1.87
CA LEU A 25 9.41 -8.37 1.93
C LEU A 25 9.11 -9.35 3.05
N ASN A 26 9.29 -10.63 2.77
CA ASN A 26 9.22 -11.71 3.77
C ASN A 26 10.55 -11.86 4.53
N ARG A 27 11.30 -10.77 4.69
CA ARG A 27 12.58 -10.75 5.40
C ARG A 27 12.89 -9.35 5.92
N LEU A 28 13.69 -9.30 6.98
CA LEU A 28 14.27 -8.05 7.48
C LEU A 28 15.58 -7.76 6.73
N THR A 29 15.57 -6.73 5.90
CA THR A 29 16.78 -6.24 5.22
C THR A 29 17.60 -5.34 6.13
N GLN A 30 18.90 -5.23 5.89
CA GLN A 30 19.78 -4.44 6.76
C GLN A 30 19.37 -2.96 6.81
N ASN A 31 18.94 -2.38 5.70
CA ASN A 31 18.46 -0.99 5.66
C ASN A 31 17.16 -0.78 6.45
N LEU A 32 16.26 -1.77 6.51
CA LEU A 32 15.06 -1.70 7.33
C LEU A 32 15.40 -1.86 8.82
N ASP A 33 16.31 -2.78 9.16
CA ASP A 33 16.80 -2.97 10.53
C ASP A 33 17.38 -1.67 11.11
N LEU A 34 18.18 -0.95 10.31
CA LEU A 34 18.73 0.37 10.68
C LEU A 34 17.65 1.45 10.85
N ALA A 35 16.51 1.31 10.18
CA ALA A 35 15.40 2.26 10.25
C ALA A 35 14.40 1.94 11.38
N LEU A 36 14.40 0.72 11.95
CA LEU A 36 13.46 0.34 13.01
C LEU A 36 13.41 1.32 14.20
N PRO A 37 14.52 1.92 14.68
CA PRO A 37 14.48 2.88 15.78
C PRO A 37 13.75 4.19 15.49
N ILE A 38 13.48 4.50 14.21
CA ILE A 38 12.78 5.72 13.77
C ILE A 38 11.41 5.43 13.15
N ILE A 39 10.92 4.19 13.25
CA ILE A 39 9.59 3.78 12.76
C ILE A 39 8.67 3.57 13.97
N ASP A 40 7.64 4.40 14.07
CA ASP A 40 6.72 4.37 15.21
C ASP A 40 5.56 3.37 15.05
N ASP A 41 5.10 3.13 13.82
CA ASP A 41 3.91 2.32 13.55
C ASP A 41 3.98 1.66 12.16
N ALA A 42 3.11 0.69 11.91
CA ALA A 42 2.93 0.04 10.61
C ALA A 42 1.45 -0.20 10.32
N VAL A 43 1.01 0.18 9.11
CA VAL A 43 -0.38 -0.02 8.67
C VAL A 43 -0.42 -1.15 7.64
N ARG A 44 -1.19 -2.20 7.93
CA ARG A 44 -1.49 -3.26 6.95
C ARG A 44 -2.63 -2.81 6.04
N VAL A 45 -2.40 -2.83 4.73
CA VAL A 45 -3.39 -2.49 3.70
C VAL A 45 -3.71 -3.74 2.87
N THR A 46 -4.98 -3.94 2.56
CA THR A 46 -5.43 -5.06 1.73
C THR A 46 -5.39 -4.69 0.24
N ALA A 47 -5.33 -5.71 -0.64
CA ALA A 47 -5.35 -5.49 -2.08
C ALA A 47 -6.61 -4.73 -2.57
N PRO A 48 -7.84 -5.05 -2.11
CA PRO A 48 -9.04 -4.29 -2.49
C PRO A 48 -8.96 -2.81 -2.09
N GLU A 49 -8.45 -2.51 -0.90
CA GLU A 49 -8.30 -1.13 -0.42
C GLU A 49 -7.30 -0.35 -1.28
N ALA A 50 -6.18 -0.98 -1.65
CA ALA A 50 -5.20 -0.36 -2.53
C ALA A 50 -5.79 -0.07 -3.92
N VAL A 51 -6.52 -1.03 -4.49
CA VAL A 51 -7.21 -0.85 -5.79
C VAL A 51 -8.23 0.28 -5.70
N ALA A 52 -9.08 0.26 -4.69
CA ALA A 52 -10.12 1.28 -4.47
C ALA A 52 -9.49 2.68 -4.33
N MET A 53 -8.44 2.82 -3.52
CA MET A 53 -7.72 4.08 -3.35
C MET A 53 -7.10 4.57 -4.66
N ALA A 54 -6.47 3.69 -5.44
CA ALA A 54 -5.90 4.08 -6.73
C ALA A 54 -6.97 4.59 -7.71
N ARG A 55 -8.12 3.91 -7.78
CA ARG A 55 -9.27 4.34 -8.61
C ARG A 55 -9.86 5.66 -8.12
N TYR A 56 -9.98 5.85 -6.80
CA TYR A 56 -10.43 7.09 -6.19
C TYR A 56 -9.53 8.26 -6.58
N LEU A 57 -8.21 8.11 -6.44
CA LEU A 57 -7.25 9.18 -6.75
C LEU A 57 -7.26 9.63 -8.20
N VAL A 58 -7.40 8.70 -9.15
CA VAL A 58 -7.55 9.09 -10.56
C VAL A 58 -8.83 9.88 -10.79
N LYS A 59 -9.92 9.47 -10.17
CA LYS A 59 -11.24 10.08 -10.35
C LYS A 59 -11.34 11.46 -9.70
N HIS A 60 -10.77 11.62 -8.51
CA HIS A 60 -10.95 12.82 -7.67
C HIS A 60 -9.79 13.80 -7.74
N ASP A 61 -8.55 13.30 -7.91
CA ASP A 61 -7.33 14.11 -7.87
C ASP A 61 -6.57 14.10 -9.21
N GLY A 62 -6.98 13.27 -10.18
CA GLY A 62 -6.28 13.10 -11.45
C GLY A 62 -4.94 12.37 -11.32
N LEU A 63 -4.70 11.69 -10.19
CA LEU A 63 -3.42 11.06 -9.89
C LEU A 63 -3.41 9.58 -10.29
N PHE A 64 -2.72 9.27 -11.41
CA PHE A 64 -2.55 7.90 -11.91
C PHE A 64 -1.32 7.22 -11.32
N VAL A 65 -1.51 6.54 -10.19
CA VAL A 65 -0.45 6.00 -9.33
C VAL A 65 -0.35 4.47 -9.35
N GLY A 66 0.82 3.94 -8.99
CA GLY A 66 1.03 2.52 -8.79
C GLY A 66 0.51 1.99 -7.45
N SER A 67 0.59 0.67 -7.28
CA SER A 67 -0.04 -0.05 -6.17
C SER A 67 0.50 0.33 -4.78
N SER A 68 1.82 0.46 -4.63
CA SER A 68 2.45 0.86 -3.36
C SER A 68 2.08 2.29 -2.94
N SER A 69 1.96 3.20 -3.90
CA SER A 69 1.50 4.58 -3.67
C SER A 69 0.07 4.63 -3.15
N ALA A 70 -0.80 3.76 -3.67
CA ALA A 70 -2.18 3.65 -3.20
C ALA A 70 -2.22 3.11 -1.76
N CYS A 71 -1.39 2.11 -1.42
CA CYS A 71 -1.24 1.65 -0.04
C CYS A 71 -0.81 2.78 0.92
N ASN A 72 0.15 3.60 0.49
CA ASN A 72 0.61 4.74 1.27
C ASN A 72 -0.52 5.73 1.60
N LEU A 73 -1.44 6.01 0.67
CA LEU A 73 -2.57 6.90 0.96
C LEU A 73 -3.64 6.27 1.84
N VAL A 74 -3.92 4.97 1.68
CA VAL A 74 -4.79 4.27 2.65
C VAL A 74 -4.21 4.38 4.06
N ALA A 75 -2.89 4.20 4.21
CA ALA A 75 -2.21 4.36 5.49
C ALA A 75 -2.31 5.80 6.03
N CYS A 76 -2.15 6.82 5.18
CA CYS A 76 -2.31 8.21 5.59
C CYS A 76 -3.72 8.52 6.09
N VAL A 77 -4.77 8.09 5.37
CA VAL A 77 -6.17 8.31 5.79
C VAL A 77 -6.42 7.68 7.17
N ARG A 78 -5.95 6.45 7.38
CA ARG A 78 -6.08 5.77 8.68
C ARG A 78 -5.28 6.44 9.79
N LEU A 79 -4.07 6.90 9.50
CA LEU A 79 -3.24 7.64 10.46
C LEU A 79 -3.96 8.92 10.89
N VAL A 80 -4.45 9.70 9.93
CA VAL A 80 -5.18 10.96 10.15
C VAL A 80 -6.44 10.71 10.99
N LYS A 81 -7.18 9.64 10.71
CA LYS A 81 -8.33 9.22 11.53
C LYS A 81 -7.94 8.81 12.94
N LYS A 82 -6.85 8.03 13.09
CA LYS A 82 -6.36 7.55 14.39
C LYS A 82 -5.86 8.69 15.28
N MET A 83 -5.14 9.66 14.71
CA MET A 83 -4.59 10.78 15.48
C MET A 83 -5.65 11.83 15.84
N GLY A 84 -6.75 11.92 15.07
CA GLY A 84 -7.75 12.97 15.22
C GLY A 84 -7.22 14.31 14.71
N TRP A 85 -7.27 14.51 13.40
CA TRP A 85 -6.67 15.68 12.73
C TRP A 85 -7.00 17.04 13.38
N HIS A 86 -5.97 17.85 13.56
CA HIS A 86 -6.08 19.22 14.04
C HIS A 86 -5.61 20.24 13.00
N LYS A 87 -6.18 21.46 13.09
CA LYS A 87 -5.82 22.54 12.19
C LYS A 87 -4.34 22.89 12.35
N GLY A 88 -3.60 22.82 11.25
CA GLY A 88 -2.16 23.16 11.19
C GLY A 88 -1.24 21.94 11.09
N GLU A 89 -1.76 20.74 11.33
CA GLU A 89 -1.02 19.49 11.12
C GLU A 89 -0.80 19.21 9.63
N ARG A 90 0.25 18.45 9.33
CA ARG A 90 0.61 18.06 7.97
C ARG A 90 1.08 16.62 7.97
N VAL A 91 0.47 15.80 7.13
CA VAL A 91 0.94 14.44 6.82
C VAL A 91 1.50 14.45 5.41
N VAL A 92 2.70 13.87 5.26
CA VAL A 92 3.41 13.76 3.98
C VAL A 92 3.64 12.30 3.69
N THR A 93 3.56 11.93 2.43
CA THR A 93 3.78 10.57 1.96
C THR A 93 4.37 10.56 0.56
N VAL A 94 4.91 9.41 0.16
CA VAL A 94 5.60 9.23 -1.11
C VAL A 94 4.69 8.47 -2.07
N LEU A 95 4.54 9.00 -3.28
CA LEU A 95 3.95 8.29 -4.41
C LEU A 95 5.11 7.72 -5.25
N CYS A 96 5.37 6.43 -5.08
CA CYS A 96 6.59 5.76 -5.53
C CYS A 96 6.70 5.66 -7.06
N ASP A 97 5.59 5.46 -7.76
CA ASP A 97 5.55 5.34 -9.21
C ASP A 97 4.16 5.57 -9.82
N SER A 98 4.13 5.62 -11.16
CA SER A 98 2.91 5.79 -11.95
C SER A 98 2.17 4.47 -12.17
N GLY A 99 0.84 4.56 -12.28
CA GLY A 99 -0.04 3.44 -12.62
C GLY A 99 0.28 2.78 -13.95
N ALA A 100 1.00 3.46 -14.86
CA ALA A 100 1.41 2.92 -16.16
C ALA A 100 2.26 1.65 -16.02
N ARG A 101 3.07 1.54 -14.96
CA ARG A 101 3.89 0.34 -14.69
C ARG A 101 3.08 -0.86 -14.25
N HIS A 102 1.83 -0.65 -13.80
CA HIS A 102 0.97 -1.68 -13.23
C HIS A 102 -0.25 -1.99 -14.11
N TYR A 103 -0.20 -1.63 -15.40
CA TYR A 103 -1.33 -1.70 -16.33
C TYR A 103 -1.85 -3.12 -16.56
N SER A 104 -0.97 -4.12 -16.61
CA SER A 104 -1.34 -5.50 -16.95
C SER A 104 -2.02 -6.27 -15.81
N LYS A 105 -1.83 -5.84 -14.56
CA LYS A 105 -2.34 -6.51 -13.36
C LYS A 105 -3.21 -5.58 -12.51
N PHE A 106 -2.62 -4.73 -11.67
CA PHE A 106 -3.31 -3.88 -10.68
C PHE A 106 -4.33 -2.90 -11.31
N TRP A 107 -4.05 -2.39 -12.51
CA TRP A 107 -4.95 -1.54 -13.27
C TRP A 107 -5.83 -2.30 -14.29
N ASN A 108 -5.72 -3.62 -14.35
CA ASN A 108 -6.47 -4.46 -15.27
C ASN A 108 -7.66 -5.12 -14.56
N ASP A 109 -8.86 -4.60 -14.79
CA ASP A 109 -10.08 -5.09 -14.14
C ASP A 109 -10.39 -6.57 -14.46
N GLU A 110 -9.99 -7.06 -15.63
CA GLU A 110 -10.13 -8.48 -15.98
C GLU A 110 -9.20 -9.36 -15.15
N TYR A 111 -7.96 -8.92 -14.94
CA TYR A 111 -7.02 -9.59 -14.06
C TYR A 111 -7.52 -9.60 -12.61
N LEU A 112 -8.04 -8.48 -12.11
CA LEU A 112 -8.60 -8.38 -10.76
C LEU A 112 -9.80 -9.33 -10.59
N ARG A 113 -10.70 -9.37 -11.58
CA ARG A 113 -11.87 -10.27 -11.58
C ARG A 113 -11.45 -11.74 -11.53
N THR A 114 -10.50 -12.16 -12.37
CA THR A 114 -10.02 -13.55 -12.43
C THR A 114 -9.26 -13.98 -11.17
N THR A 115 -8.64 -13.04 -10.47
CA THR A 115 -7.95 -13.28 -9.20
C THR A 115 -8.84 -13.08 -7.96
N GLY A 116 -10.13 -12.77 -8.17
CA GLY A 116 -11.10 -12.62 -7.09
C GLY A 116 -10.93 -11.36 -6.24
N ILE A 117 -10.26 -10.33 -6.77
CA ILE A 117 -10.04 -9.06 -6.08
C ILE A 117 -11.15 -8.08 -6.49
N PRO A 118 -12.05 -7.69 -5.57
CA PRO A 118 -13.13 -6.77 -5.90
C PRO A 118 -12.61 -5.36 -6.18
N VAL A 119 -13.24 -4.70 -7.15
CA VAL A 119 -13.09 -3.26 -7.40
C VAL A 119 -14.28 -2.56 -6.74
N ASP A 120 -14.14 -2.25 -5.46
CA ASP A 120 -15.19 -1.59 -4.68
C ASP A 120 -14.74 -0.19 -4.27
N LEU A 121 -15.31 0.84 -4.93
CA LEU A 121 -15.01 2.23 -4.64
C LEU A 121 -15.59 2.69 -3.28
N GLY A 122 -16.62 2.01 -2.78
CA GLY A 122 -17.25 2.33 -1.50
C GLY A 122 -16.29 2.18 -0.32
N LEU A 123 -15.25 1.33 -0.45
CA LEU A 123 -14.22 1.18 0.57
C LEU A 123 -13.52 2.51 0.91
N VAL A 124 -13.29 3.36 -0.07
CA VAL A 124 -12.66 4.67 0.17
C VAL A 124 -13.65 5.65 0.76
N ASP A 125 -14.90 5.63 0.28
CA ASP A 125 -15.96 6.49 0.81
C ASP A 125 -16.21 6.19 2.31
N GLU A 126 -16.27 4.91 2.68
CA GLU A 126 -16.34 4.47 4.09
C GLU A 126 -15.09 4.88 4.89
N MET A 127 -13.91 4.76 4.28
CA MET A 127 -12.66 5.22 4.89
C MET A 127 -12.61 6.73 5.08
N LEU A 128 -13.35 7.53 4.31
CA LEU A 128 -13.38 8.99 4.41
C LEU A 128 -14.57 9.51 5.22
N ALA A 129 -15.61 8.69 5.42
CA ALA A 129 -16.76 9.05 6.26
C ALA A 129 -16.33 9.45 7.68
N ALA A 130 -17.00 10.46 8.25
CA ALA A 130 -16.69 11.05 9.55
C ALA A 130 -16.92 10.12 10.73
#